data_AF-A0A9N9B551-F1
#
_entry.id   AF-A0A9N9B551-F1
#
_cell.length_a   1.000
_cell.length_b   1.000
_cell.length_c   1.000
_cell.angle_alpha   90.00
_cell.angle_beta   90.00
_cell.angle_gamma   90.00
#
_symmetry.space_group_name_H-M   'P 1'
#
loop_
_entity.id
_entity.type
_entity.pdbx_description
1 polymer ?
#
loop_
_entity_poly.entity_id
_entity_poly.type
_entity_poly.pdbx_seq_one_letter_code
_entity_poly.pdbx_strand_id
1 'polypeptide(L)'
;MKLITFLTVFLVFIVIIAQATPTPNIYERTKKEKIGKNLYLDGVSFQDSYRNVATKLIKVHHQYNSLFSSFGDSVKAAAKKDKLPVPEFFTEWNDNYVEKAKEAHQIYLVFIAKLESFKKKLDEAYKGK
;
A
#
# COMPACT_ATOMS: atom_id res chain seq x y z
N MET A 1 -6.39 -11.42 17.14
CA MET A 1 -6.05 -12.28 15.98
C MET A 1 -6.18 -11.57 14.62
N LYS A 2 -7.23 -10.78 14.35
CA LYS A 2 -7.40 -10.09 13.05
C LYS A 2 -6.26 -9.11 12.69
N LEU A 3 -5.72 -8.37 13.68
CA LEU A 3 -4.68 -7.36 13.46
C LEU A 3 -3.38 -7.97 12.92
N ILE A 4 -2.91 -9.08 13.52
CA ILE A 4 -1.67 -9.75 13.14
C ILE A 4 -1.78 -10.25 11.69
N THR A 5 -2.89 -10.89 11.32
CA THR A 5 -3.12 -11.40 9.96
C THR A 5 -3.10 -10.30 8.92
N PHE A 6 -3.72 -9.15 9.21
CA PHE A 6 -3.66 -7.98 8.32
C PHE A 6 -2.24 -7.41 8.20
N LEU A 7 -1.48 -7.39 9.30
CA LEU A 7 -0.09 -6.92 9.33
C LEU A 7 0.84 -7.83 8.49
N THR A 8 0.62 -9.15 8.52
CA THR A 8 1.42 -10.09 7.72
C THR A 8 1.16 -9.93 6.23
N VAL A 9 -0.12 -9.79 5.84
CA VAL A 9 -0.50 -9.52 4.44
C VAL A 9 0.09 -8.20 3.95
N PHE A 10 0.12 -7.20 4.83
CA PHE A 10 0.68 -5.88 4.58
C PHE A 10 2.20 -5.93 4.28
N LEU A 11 2.97 -6.64 5.10
CA LEU A 11 4.42 -6.83 4.95
C LEU A 11 4.79 -7.58 3.66
N VAL A 12 4.07 -8.64 3.33
CA VAL A 12 4.29 -9.42 2.10
C VAL A 12 4.06 -8.55 0.86
N PHE A 13 3.07 -7.66 0.89
CA PHE A 13 2.78 -6.75 -0.23
C PHE A 13 3.91 -5.74 -0.48
N ILE A 14 4.52 -5.19 0.57
CA ILE A 14 5.65 -4.25 0.42
C ILE A 14 6.84 -4.92 -0.27
N VAL A 15 7.16 -6.15 0.12
CA VAL A 15 8.27 -6.92 -0.46
C VAL A 15 8.03 -7.17 -1.96
N ILE A 16 6.80 -7.54 -2.33
CA ILE A 16 6.43 -7.76 -3.74
C ILE A 16 6.53 -6.46 -4.55
N ILE A 17 6.06 -5.33 -4.01
CA ILE A 17 6.12 -4.03 -4.70
C ILE A 17 7.57 -3.53 -4.86
N ALA A 18 8.43 -3.78 -3.88
CA ALA A 18 9.85 -3.42 -3.93
C ALA A 18 10.65 -4.27 -4.92
N GLN A 19 10.26 -5.53 -5.15
CA GLN A 19 10.90 -6.43 -6.11
C GLN A 19 10.34 -6.30 -7.53
N ALA A 20 9.10 -5.80 -7.68
CA ALA A 20 8.46 -5.57 -8.97
C ALA A 20 8.92 -4.29 -9.69
N THR A 21 9.83 -3.49 -9.10
CA THR A 21 10.53 -2.47 -9.89
C THR A 21 11.39 -3.16 -10.93
N PRO A 22 11.15 -2.95 -12.23
CA PRO A 22 11.98 -3.53 -13.26
C PRO A 22 13.40 -3.03 -13.07
N THR A 23 14.34 -3.95 -12.89
CA THR A 23 15.77 -3.68 -12.83
C THR A 23 16.15 -2.91 -14.09
N PRO A 24 16.73 -1.70 -13.99
CA PRO A 24 16.97 -0.82 -15.14
C PRO A 24 18.01 -1.34 -16.17
N ASN A 25 18.56 -2.54 -15.99
CA ASN A 25 19.71 -3.03 -16.76
C ASN A 25 19.37 -3.96 -17.94
N ILE A 26 18.20 -3.79 -18.59
CA ILE A 26 17.90 -4.44 -19.88
C ILE A 26 17.13 -3.48 -20.80
N TYR A 27 17.62 -2.26 -20.98
CA TYR A 27 17.05 -1.31 -21.95
C TYR A 27 18.01 -1.09 -23.12
N GLU A 28 18.13 -2.12 -23.96
CA GLU A 28 18.56 -1.96 -25.35
C GLU A 28 17.56 -2.59 -26.35
N ARG A 29 16.28 -2.69 -25.96
CA ARG A 29 15.16 -2.95 -26.89
C ARG A 29 14.02 -1.99 -26.61
N THR A 30 13.96 -0.89 -27.36
CA THR A 30 12.72 -0.10 -27.47
C THR A 30 12.45 0.26 -28.93
N LYS A 31 12.20 -0.76 -29.77
CA LYS A 31 11.04 -0.62 -30.64
C LYS A 31 9.83 -0.74 -29.73
N LYS A 32 8.92 0.24 -29.73
CA LYS A 32 7.61 0.10 -29.09
C LYS A 32 6.92 -1.11 -29.72
N GLU A 33 7.02 -2.27 -29.09
CA GLU A 33 6.42 -3.50 -29.62
C GLU A 33 4.90 -3.33 -29.54
N LYS A 34 4.25 -3.35 -30.70
CA LYS A 34 2.80 -3.22 -30.80
C LYS A 34 2.18 -4.47 -30.20
N ILE A 35 1.30 -4.32 -29.22
CA ILE A 35 0.63 -5.46 -28.57
C ILE A 35 -0.73 -5.76 -29.22
N GLY A 36 -1.09 -7.03 -29.27
CA GLY A 36 -2.42 -7.46 -29.74
C GLY A 36 -3.53 -7.22 -28.71
N LYS A 37 -4.80 -7.28 -29.17
CA LYS A 37 -5.99 -7.03 -28.35
C LYS A 37 -6.06 -7.90 -27.08
N ASN A 38 -5.72 -9.18 -27.17
CA ASN A 38 -5.83 -10.09 -26.02
C ASN A 38 -4.83 -9.74 -24.92
N LEU A 39 -3.57 -9.46 -25.28
CA LEU A 39 -2.54 -9.06 -24.31
C LEU A 39 -2.87 -7.71 -23.66
N TYR A 40 -3.46 -6.79 -24.42
CA TYR A 40 -3.98 -5.54 -23.88
C TYR A 40 -5.08 -5.77 -22.84
N LEU A 41 -6.09 -6.60 -23.15
CA LEU A 41 -7.19 -6.91 -22.25
C LEU A 41 -6.71 -7.59 -20.97
N ASP A 42 -5.79 -8.54 -21.07
CA ASP A 42 -5.17 -9.20 -19.91
C ASP A 42 -4.41 -8.18 -19.05
N GLY A 43 -3.61 -7.32 -19.67
CA GLY A 43 -2.87 -6.26 -18.98
C GLY A 43 -3.78 -5.29 -18.22
N VAL A 44 -4.90 -4.88 -18.83
CA VAL A 44 -5.92 -4.05 -18.16
C VAL A 44 -6.57 -4.80 -17.00
N SER A 45 -6.95 -6.07 -17.20
CA SER A 45 -7.57 -6.91 -16.16
C SER A 45 -6.67 -7.07 -14.91
N PHE A 46 -5.37 -7.32 -15.11
CA PHE A 46 -4.40 -7.39 -14.02
C PHE A 46 -4.22 -6.03 -13.34
N GLN A 47 -4.13 -4.94 -14.12
CA GLN A 47 -4.01 -3.59 -13.57
C GLN A 47 -5.21 -3.24 -12.68
N ASP A 48 -6.42 -3.55 -13.11
CA ASP A 48 -7.64 -3.33 -12.33
C ASP A 48 -7.67 -4.21 -11.07
N SER A 49 -7.22 -5.47 -11.17
CA SER A 49 -7.09 -6.38 -10.03
C SER A 49 -6.13 -5.81 -8.97
N TYR A 50 -4.95 -5.36 -9.38
CA TYR A 50 -3.98 -4.73 -8.47
C TYR A 50 -4.49 -3.41 -7.89
N ARG A 51 -5.19 -2.61 -8.69
CA ARG A 51 -5.81 -1.34 -8.22
C ARG A 51 -6.85 -1.60 -7.15
N ASN A 52 -7.70 -2.61 -7.33
CA ASN A 52 -8.71 -2.99 -6.34
C ASN A 52 -8.08 -3.39 -5.01
N VAL A 53 -6.96 -4.12 -5.03
CA VAL A 53 -6.22 -4.45 -3.81
C VAL A 53 -5.62 -3.19 -3.17
N ALA A 54 -4.97 -2.32 -3.95
CA ALA A 54 -4.40 -1.07 -3.44
C ALA A 54 -5.46 -0.16 -2.80
N THR A 55 -6.66 -0.07 -3.39
CA THR A 55 -7.77 0.69 -2.82
C THR A 55 -8.28 0.10 -1.50
N LYS A 56 -8.32 -1.23 -1.36
CA LYS A 56 -8.65 -1.87 -0.07
C LYS A 56 -7.63 -1.50 1.01
N LEU A 57 -6.35 -1.46 0.64
CA LEU A 57 -5.27 -1.10 1.56
C LEU A 57 -5.34 0.37 2.00
N ILE A 58 -5.76 1.29 1.14
CA ILE A 58 -6.05 2.68 1.52
C ILE A 58 -7.17 2.74 2.57
N LYS A 59 -8.25 1.96 2.39
CA LYS A 59 -9.33 1.89 3.38
C LYS A 59 -8.84 1.38 4.73
N VAL A 60 -7.98 0.36 4.72
CA VAL A 60 -7.34 -0.16 5.95
C VAL A 60 -6.49 0.92 6.64
N HIS A 61 -5.74 1.72 5.89
CA HIS A 61 -4.99 2.86 6.45
C HIS A 61 -5.92 3.87 7.15
N HIS A 62 -7.07 4.22 6.55
CA HIS A 62 -8.05 5.07 7.22
C HIS A 62 -8.60 4.47 8.53
N GLN A 63 -8.82 3.16 8.57
CA GLN A 63 -9.22 2.47 9.80
C GLN A 63 -8.15 2.56 10.88
N TYR A 64 -6.87 2.40 10.51
CA TYR A 64 -5.75 2.58 11.43
C TYR A 64 -5.69 4.00 12.01
N ASN A 65 -5.86 5.05 11.19
CA ASN A 65 -5.87 6.43 11.69
C ASN A 65 -6.97 6.65 12.74
N SER A 66 -8.15 6.06 12.56
CA SER A 66 -9.22 6.11 13.56
C SER A 66 -8.84 5.38 14.85
N LEU A 67 -8.22 4.21 14.75
CA LEU A 67 -7.80 3.41 15.91
C LEU A 67 -6.72 4.14 16.71
N PHE A 68 -5.70 4.70 16.04
CA PHE A 68 -4.63 5.46 16.69
C PHE A 68 -5.15 6.69 17.42
N SER A 69 -6.12 7.42 16.81
CA SER A 69 -6.77 8.54 17.48
C SER A 69 -7.51 8.11 18.75
N SER A 70 -8.19 6.96 18.70
CA SER A 70 -8.95 6.44 19.85
C SER A 70 -8.07 5.82 20.95
N PHE A 71 -6.84 5.43 20.61
CA PHE A 71 -5.94 4.75 21.53
C PHE A 71 -5.54 5.66 22.70
N GLY A 72 -5.15 6.90 22.42
CA GLY A 72 -4.74 7.86 23.44
C GLY A 72 -5.83 8.11 24.48
N ASP A 73 -7.08 8.26 24.03
CA ASP A 73 -8.23 8.45 24.91
C ASP A 73 -8.53 7.18 25.72
N SER A 74 -8.45 6.00 25.09
CA SER A 74 -8.68 4.71 25.75
C SER A 74 -7.65 4.44 26.85
N VAL A 75 -6.37 4.67 26.59
CA VAL A 75 -5.29 4.45 27.57
C VAL A 75 -5.40 5.45 28.72
N LYS A 76 -5.68 6.73 28.44
CA LYS A 76 -5.95 7.74 29.48
C LYS A 76 -7.15 7.36 30.35
N ALA A 77 -8.23 6.87 29.74
CA ALA A 77 -9.42 6.45 30.45
C ALA A 77 -9.15 5.23 31.35
N ALA A 78 -8.37 4.26 30.87
CA ALA A 78 -7.96 3.09 31.65
C ALA A 78 -7.08 3.49 32.84
N ALA A 79 -6.02 4.27 32.59
CA ALA A 79 -5.12 4.75 33.63
C ALA A 79 -5.85 5.58 34.71
N LYS A 80 -6.82 6.40 34.31
CA LYS A 80 -7.68 7.16 35.24
C LYS A 80 -8.54 6.25 36.12
N LYS A 81 -9.08 5.14 35.59
CA LYS A 81 -9.86 4.16 36.38
C LYS A 81 -8.99 3.49 37.45
N ASP A 82 -7.76 3.18 37.09
CA ASP A 82 -6.80 2.52 37.98
C ASP A 82 -6.06 3.50 38.90
N LYS A 83 -6.30 4.82 38.75
CA LYS A 83 -5.61 5.91 39.46
C LYS A 83 -4.07 5.86 39.29
N LEU A 84 -3.63 5.44 38.11
CA LEU A 84 -2.22 5.35 37.73
C LEU A 84 -1.90 6.35 36.61
N PRO A 85 -0.63 6.80 36.50
CA PRO A 85 -0.20 7.54 35.32
C PRO A 85 -0.15 6.62 34.10
N VAL A 86 -0.26 7.20 32.89
CA VAL A 86 0.00 6.48 31.65
C VAL A 86 1.52 6.36 31.46
N PRO A 87 2.07 5.13 31.35
CA PRO A 87 3.48 4.96 31.03
C PRO A 87 3.84 5.54 29.66
N GLU A 88 4.99 6.21 29.56
CA GLU A 88 5.45 6.88 28.33
C GLU A 88 5.57 5.91 27.15
N PHE A 89 5.97 4.67 27.40
CA PHE A 89 6.12 3.64 26.36
C PHE A 89 4.81 3.35 25.61
N PHE A 90 3.63 3.59 26.20
CA PHE A 90 2.37 3.41 25.46
C PHE A 90 2.19 4.46 24.37
N THR A 91 2.60 5.69 24.65
CA THR A 91 2.58 6.80 23.68
C THR A 91 3.61 6.54 22.60
N GLU A 92 4.86 6.24 22.97
CA GLU A 92 5.93 5.92 22.02
C GLU A 92 5.58 4.71 21.14
N TRP A 93 4.98 3.67 21.72
CA TRP A 93 4.49 2.53 20.98
C TRP A 93 3.47 2.97 19.94
N ASN A 94 2.41 3.69 20.33
CA ASN A 94 1.40 4.16 19.38
C ASN A 94 1.97 5.05 18.28
N ASP A 95 2.88 5.97 18.61
CA ASP A 95 3.50 6.88 17.65
C ASP A 95 4.35 6.13 16.62
N ASN A 96 5.10 5.12 17.04
CA ASN A 96 5.85 4.23 16.14
C ASN A 96 4.91 3.49 15.17
N TYR A 97 3.77 2.99 15.63
CA TYR A 97 2.79 2.34 14.74
C TYR A 97 2.12 3.32 13.79
N VAL A 98 1.84 4.55 14.22
CA VAL A 98 1.33 5.63 13.37
C VAL A 98 2.33 5.93 12.25
N GLU A 99 3.61 6.04 12.57
CA GLU A 99 4.66 6.30 11.58
C GLU A 99 4.76 5.16 10.56
N LYS A 100 4.79 3.90 11.02
CA LYS A 100 4.78 2.73 10.13
C LYS A 100 3.54 2.67 9.24
N ALA A 101 2.38 3.05 9.75
CA ALA A 101 1.16 3.14 8.97
C ALA A 101 1.18 4.27 7.93
N LYS A 102 1.95 5.35 8.15
CA LYS A 102 2.18 6.41 7.15
C LYS A 102 3.15 5.96 6.06
N GLU A 103 4.29 5.36 6.42
CA GLU A 103 5.25 4.78 5.46
C GLU A 103 4.56 3.80 4.50
N ALA A 104 3.79 2.91 5.11
CA ALA A 104 2.87 1.99 4.47
C ALA A 104 1.97 2.64 3.41
N HIS A 105 1.28 3.71 3.78
CA HIS A 105 0.37 4.44 2.90
C HIS A 105 1.12 5.06 1.72
N GLN A 106 2.30 5.63 1.95
CA GLN A 106 3.14 6.21 0.89
C GLN A 106 3.56 5.17 -0.14
N ILE A 107 3.95 3.97 0.30
CA ILE A 107 4.30 2.86 -0.61
C ILE A 107 3.11 2.51 -1.52
N TYR A 108 1.89 2.53 -0.99
CA TYR A 108 0.70 2.25 -1.77
C TYR A 108 0.35 3.35 -2.78
N LEU A 109 0.55 4.61 -2.43
CA LEU A 109 0.40 5.71 -3.39
C LEU A 109 1.39 5.58 -4.55
N VAL A 110 2.65 5.25 -4.25
CA VAL A 110 3.67 4.99 -5.28
C VAL A 110 3.29 3.80 -6.15
N PHE A 111 2.76 2.73 -5.56
CA PHE A 111 2.31 1.56 -6.32
C PHE A 111 1.15 1.90 -7.26
N ILE A 112 0.16 2.68 -6.81
CA ILE A 112 -0.95 3.14 -7.65
C ILE A 112 -0.43 3.98 -8.82
N ALA A 113 0.49 4.91 -8.58
CA ALA A 113 1.09 5.71 -9.65
C ALA A 113 1.83 4.84 -10.68
N LYS A 114 2.48 3.76 -10.25
CA LYS A 114 3.10 2.77 -11.16
C LYS A 114 2.06 2.01 -11.98
N LEU A 115 0.92 1.63 -11.41
CA LEU A 115 -0.18 1.00 -12.14
C LEU A 115 -0.75 1.93 -13.21
N GLU A 116 -0.88 3.23 -12.92
CA GLU A 116 -1.33 4.24 -13.90
C GLU A 116 -0.32 4.41 -15.04
N SER A 117 0.98 4.44 -14.70
CA SER A 117 2.06 4.46 -15.70
C SER A 117 2.05 3.20 -16.58
N PHE A 118 1.82 2.03 -15.99
CA PHE A 118 1.69 0.78 -16.72
C PHE A 118 0.50 0.81 -17.69
N LYS A 119 -0.66 1.30 -17.25
CA LYS A 119 -1.84 1.49 -18.11
C LYS A 119 -1.55 2.42 -19.29
N LYS A 120 -0.85 3.52 -19.06
CA LYS A 120 -0.43 4.44 -20.12
C LYS A 120 0.45 3.74 -21.16
N LYS A 121 1.44 2.95 -20.71
CA LYS A 121 2.31 2.16 -21.60
C LYS A 121 1.54 1.11 -22.39
N LEU A 122 0.57 0.43 -21.76
CA LEU A 122 -0.32 -0.52 -22.44
C LEU A 122 -1.13 0.17 -23.55
N ASP A 123 -1.70 1.34 -23.27
CA ASP A 123 -2.47 2.12 -24.24
C ASP A 123 -1.61 2.57 -25.43
N GLU A 124 -0.39 3.04 -25.17
CA GLU A 124 0.57 3.43 -26.21
C GLU A 124 0.97 2.24 -27.09
N ALA A 125 1.29 1.09 -26.47
CA ALA A 125 1.67 -0.13 -27.17
C ALA A 125 0.52 -0.72 -27.99
N TYR A 126 -0.73 -0.63 -27.53
CA TYR A 126 -1.89 -1.12 -28.26
C TYR A 126 -2.27 -0.18 -29.42
N LYS A 127 -2.27 1.14 -29.19
CA LYS A 127 -2.64 2.15 -30.19
C LYS A 127 -1.55 2.37 -31.25
N GLY A 128 -0.31 1.92 -31.01
CA GLY A 128 0.81 2.04 -31.94
C GLY A 128 1.30 3.49 -32.13
N LYS A 129 1.27 4.30 -31.07
CA LYS A 129 1.81 5.68 -31.05
C LYS A 129 3.13 5.73 -30.28
#